data_AF-A0A8T5B7W9-F1
#
_entry.id   AF-A0A8T5B7W9-F1
#
_cell.length_a   1.000
_cell.length_b   1.000
_cell.length_c   1.000
_cell.angle_alpha   90.00
_cell.angle_beta   90.00
_cell.angle_gamma   90.00
#
_symmetry.space_group_name_H-M   'P 1'
#
loop_
_entity.id
_entity.type
_entity.pdbx_description
1 polymer ?
#
loop_
_entity_poly.entity_id
_entity_poly.type
_entity_poly.pdbx_seq_one_letter_code
_entity_poly.pdbx_strand_id
1 'polypeptide(L)'
;MSQMSERPRIGVWICKYGGNISGVIDVDEVVKRFKGRVGGAYKETFLCSKPAIERVKEAKAKEGLERTVLACCTPKMHLETFTRSLEEARLTGPS
;
A
#
# COMPACT_ATOMS: atom_id res chain seq x y z
N MET A 1 6.59 6.01 32.84
CA MET A 1 7.56 5.19 32.08
C MET A 1 7.39 5.55 30.63
N SER A 2 8.42 6.13 30.02
CA SER A 2 8.41 6.68 28.67
C SER A 2 8.04 5.60 27.65
N GLN A 3 6.91 5.76 26.96
CA GLN A 3 6.64 4.97 25.75
C GLN A 3 7.59 5.50 24.67
N MET A 4 8.70 4.81 24.49
CA MET A 4 9.54 4.99 23.32
C MET A 4 8.72 4.47 22.15
N SER A 5 8.18 5.37 21.34
CA SER A 5 7.41 5.02 20.15
C SER A 5 8.34 4.35 19.15
N GLU A 6 8.42 3.01 19.22
CA GLU A 6 8.98 2.22 18.14
C GLU A 6 8.32 2.67 16.84
N ARG A 7 9.15 3.04 15.85
CA ARG A 7 8.60 3.53 14.57
C ARG A 7 7.78 2.40 13.97
N PRO A 8 6.48 2.63 13.67
CA PRO A 8 5.62 1.57 13.19
C PRO A 8 6.19 0.97 11.91
N ARG A 9 6.17 -0.37 11.81
CA ARG A 9 6.62 -1.09 10.63
C ARG A 9 5.64 -0.88 9.48
N ILE A 10 5.97 0.05 8.59
CA ILE A 10 5.10 0.46 7.48
C ILE A 10 5.39 -0.35 6.21
N GLY A 11 4.35 -0.88 5.56
CA GLY A 11 4.39 -1.38 4.18
C GLY A 11 3.95 -0.32 3.17
N VAL A 12 4.71 -0.12 2.11
CA VAL A 12 4.36 0.82 1.02
C VAL A 12 4.10 0.04 -0.26
N TRP A 13 2.93 0.27 -0.88
CA TRP A 13 2.49 -0.42 -2.09
C TRP A 13 2.25 0.59 -3.20
N ILE A 14 2.98 0.44 -4.31
CA ILE A 14 2.96 1.41 -5.42
C ILE A 14 2.25 0.77 -6.61
N CYS A 15 1.20 1.43 -7.09
CA CYS A 15 0.45 1.00 -8.27
C CYS A 15 1.26 1.26 -9.56
N LYS A 16 1.35 0.27 -10.44
CA LYS A 16 2.02 0.38 -11.76
C LYS A 16 1.03 0.66 -12.89
N TYR A 17 -0.26 0.33 -12.72
CA TYR A 17 -1.23 0.37 -13.81
C TYR A 17 -1.55 1.79 -14.29
N GLY A 18 -1.81 1.85 -15.60
CA GLY A 18 -2.30 2.99 -16.34
C GLY A 18 -1.16 3.89 -16.77
N GLY A 19 -1.08 4.23 -18.07
CA GLY A 19 -0.06 5.12 -18.64
C GLY A 19 0.16 6.45 -17.91
N ASN A 20 -0.70 6.80 -16.94
CA ASN A 20 -0.58 7.94 -16.03
C ASN A 20 0.49 7.81 -14.94
N ILE A 21 0.84 6.60 -14.47
CA ILE A 21 1.85 6.42 -13.40
C ILE A 21 3.16 5.90 -14.00
N SER A 22 3.16 4.69 -14.55
CA SER A 22 4.38 4.09 -15.10
C SER A 22 4.90 4.76 -16.37
N GLY A 23 4.07 5.59 -17.03
CA GLY A 23 4.51 6.45 -18.14
C GLY A 23 5.14 7.77 -17.71
N VAL A 24 5.05 8.13 -16.42
CA VAL A 24 5.53 9.42 -15.86
C VAL A 24 6.61 9.21 -14.81
N ILE A 25 6.54 8.13 -14.03
CA ILE A 25 7.49 7.82 -12.95
C ILE A 25 8.04 6.40 -13.08
N ASP A 26 9.33 6.25 -12.76
CA ASP A 26 9.96 4.93 -12.61
C ASP A 26 9.55 4.30 -11.27
N VAL A 27 8.52 3.46 -11.32
CA VAL A 27 8.01 2.73 -10.15
C VAL A 27 9.08 1.85 -9.51
N ASP A 28 9.99 1.28 -10.30
CA ASP A 28 11.06 0.43 -9.80
C ASP A 28 12.12 1.23 -9.03
N GLU A 29 12.44 2.43 -9.51
CA GLU A 29 13.28 3.38 -8.78
C GLU A 29 12.65 3.80 -7.45
N VAL A 30 11.34 4.12 -7.45
CA VAL A 30 10.62 4.51 -6.23
C VAL A 30 10.67 3.40 -5.19
N VAL A 31 10.37 2.14 -5.58
CA VAL A 31 10.46 0.99 -4.68
C VAL A 31 11.88 0.86 -4.08
N LYS A 32 12.91 1.00 -4.92
CA LYS A 32 14.31 0.94 -4.45
C LYS A 32 14.64 2.03 -3.42
N ARG A 33 14.15 3.25 -3.62
CA ARG A 33 14.37 4.36 -2.68
C ARG A 33 13.74 4.15 -1.30
N PHE A 34 12.68 3.35 -1.20
CA PHE A 34 12.05 3.01 0.07
C PHE A 34 12.70 1.80 0.77
N LYS A 35 13.53 1.02 0.08
CA LYS A 35 14.21 -0.14 0.67
C LYS A 35 15.06 0.27 1.88
N GLY A 36 14.86 -0.41 3.00
CA GLY A 36 15.56 -0.12 4.26
C GLY A 36 15.07 1.11 5.04
N ARG A 37 14.10 1.86 4.50
CA ARG A 37 13.48 3.02 5.18
C ARG A 37 12.11 2.70 5.78
N VAL A 38 11.48 1.64 5.29
CA VAL A 38 10.15 1.15 5.70
C VAL A 38 10.21 -0.37 5.91
N GLY A 39 9.16 -0.94 6.51
CA GLY A 39 9.04 -2.38 6.76
C GLY A 39 8.98 -3.23 5.48
N GLY A 40 8.52 -2.64 4.38
CA GLY A 40 8.55 -3.22 3.04
C GLY A 40 8.07 -2.25 1.96
N ALA A 41 8.58 -2.39 0.75
CA ALA A 41 8.16 -1.61 -0.41
C ALA A 41 7.89 -2.55 -1.59
N TYR A 42 6.69 -2.46 -2.15
CA TYR A 42 6.19 -3.39 -3.15
C TYR A 42 5.56 -2.61 -4.30
N LYS A 43 5.62 -3.20 -5.48
CA LYS A 43 4.88 -2.72 -6.65
C LYS A 43 3.74 -3.68 -6.94
N GLU A 44 2.59 -3.12 -7.28
CA GLU A 44 1.47 -3.90 -7.78
C GLU A 44 0.87 -3.30 -9.03
N THR A 45 0.41 -4.13 -9.96
CA THR A 45 -0.11 -3.63 -11.23
C THR A 45 -1.44 -2.94 -10.99
N PHE A 46 -2.46 -3.64 -10.50
CA PHE A 46 -3.79 -3.10 -10.25
C PHE A 46 -4.12 -3.06 -8.77
N LEU A 47 -3.54 -2.10 -8.03
CA LEU A 47 -3.69 -2.04 -6.57
C LEU A 47 -5.15 -1.84 -6.10
N CYS A 48 -6.03 -1.29 -6.95
CA CYS A 48 -7.45 -1.15 -6.67
C CYS A 48 -8.27 -2.45 -6.85
N SER A 49 -7.68 -3.50 -7.42
CA SER A 49 -8.39 -4.76 -7.65
C SER A 49 -8.50 -5.58 -6.36
N LYS A 50 -9.63 -6.27 -6.17
CA LYS A 50 -9.84 -7.16 -5.02
C LYS A 50 -8.71 -8.19 -4.82
N PRO A 51 -8.20 -8.86 -5.88
CA PRO A 51 -7.06 -9.77 -5.73
C PRO A 51 -5.78 -9.08 -5.23
N ALA A 52 -5.52 -7.83 -5.63
CA ALA A 52 -4.35 -7.10 -5.15
C ALA A 52 -4.50 -6.72 -3.67
N ILE A 53 -5.70 -6.32 -3.24
CA ILE A 53 -5.98 -6.01 -1.83
C ILE A 53 -5.81 -7.25 -0.94
N GLU A 54 -6.24 -8.44 -1.38
CA GLU A 54 -5.98 -9.68 -0.62
C GLU A 54 -4.47 -9.97 -0.50
N ARG A 55 -3.69 -9.79 -1.58
CA ARG A 55 -2.23 -9.94 -1.51
C ARG A 55 -1.58 -8.95 -0.55
N VAL A 56 -2.05 -7.70 -0.50
CA VAL A 56 -1.59 -6.70 0.47
C VAL A 56 -1.85 -7.19 1.90
N LYS A 57 -3.04 -7.74 2.17
CA LYS A 57 -3.43 -8.26 3.48
C LYS A 57 -2.60 -9.46 3.90
N GLU A 58 -2.39 -10.41 2.99
CA GLU A 58 -1.53 -11.59 3.21
C GLU A 58 -0.08 -11.18 3.53
N ALA A 59 0.49 -10.27 2.72
CA ALA A 59 1.85 -9.78 2.94
C ALA A 59 1.97 -8.98 4.24
N LYS A 60 0.98 -8.12 4.57
CA LYS A 60 0.92 -7.40 5.85
C LYS A 60 1.00 -8.37 7.03
N ALA A 61 0.22 -9.45 7.00
CA ALA A 61 0.21 -10.45 8.06
C ALA A 61 1.53 -11.23 8.12
N LYS A 62 2.04 -11.67 6.96
CA LYS A 62 3.27 -12.47 6.87
C LYS A 62 4.51 -11.70 7.31
N GLU A 63 4.58 -10.41 7.02
CA GLU A 63 5.75 -9.56 7.28
C GLU A 63 5.63 -8.72 8.56
N GLY A 64 4.53 -8.89 9.31
CA GLY A 64 4.30 -8.18 10.57
C GLY A 64 4.20 -6.67 10.39
N LEU A 65 3.59 -6.20 9.29
CA LEU A 65 3.46 -4.77 9.01
C LEU A 65 2.31 -4.18 9.85
N GLU A 66 2.61 -3.17 10.65
CA GLU A 66 1.64 -2.52 11.54
C GLU A 66 0.76 -1.52 10.77
N ARG A 67 1.33 -0.89 9.74
CA ARG A 67 0.65 0.12 8.91
C ARG A 67 0.94 -0.16 7.45
N THR A 68 0.00 0.23 6.59
CA THR A 68 0.12 0.10 5.13
C THR A 68 -0.21 1.42 4.46
N VAL A 69 0.59 1.80 3.47
CA VAL A 69 0.36 2.94 2.58
C VAL A 69 0.13 2.40 1.17
N LEU A 70 -0.98 2.80 0.56
CA LEU A 70 -1.32 2.47 -0.82
C LEU A 70 -1.11 3.71 -1.70
N ALA A 71 -0.03 3.73 -2.47
CA ALA A 71 0.27 4.77 -3.45
C ALA A 71 -0.32 4.37 -4.81
N CYS A 72 -1.61 4.67 -5.00
CA CYS A 72 -2.33 4.40 -6.25
C CYS A 72 -3.09 5.63 -6.73
N CYS A 73 -3.51 5.60 -8.00
CA CYS A 73 -4.48 6.56 -8.48
C CYS A 73 -5.76 6.44 -7.62
N THR A 74 -6.34 7.57 -7.23
CA THR A 74 -7.70 7.58 -6.69
C THR A 74 -8.64 7.46 -7.87
N PRO A 75 -9.34 6.34 -8.08
CA PRO A 75 -10.40 6.35 -9.06
C PRO A 75 -11.53 7.11 -8.39
N LYS A 76 -11.71 8.40 -8.69
CA LYS A 76 -12.96 9.11 -8.34
C LYS A 76 -14.20 8.27 -8.70
N MET A 77 -14.06 7.40 -9.71
CA MET A 77 -15.05 6.42 -10.19
C MET A 77 -15.22 5.14 -9.33
N HIS A 78 -14.22 4.69 -8.55
CA HIS A 78 -14.30 3.45 -7.76
C HIS A 78 -13.92 3.65 -6.29
N LEU A 79 -13.96 4.88 -5.80
CA LEU A 79 -13.61 5.22 -4.42
C LEU A 79 -14.40 4.36 -3.43
N GLU A 80 -15.71 4.20 -3.64
CA GLU A 80 -16.56 3.39 -2.75
C GLU A 80 -16.17 1.91 -2.75
N THR A 81 -15.94 1.30 -3.92
CA THR A 81 -15.52 -0.10 -4.03
C THR A 81 -14.13 -0.32 -3.41
N PHE A 82 -13.23 0.64 -3.61
CA PHE A 82 -11.90 0.63 -3.03
C PHE A 82 -11.97 0.74 -1.50
N THR A 83 -12.68 1.74 -0.97
CA THR A 83 -12.88 1.92 0.47
C THR A 83 -13.51 0.68 1.09
N ARG A 84 -14.58 0.12 0.50
CA ARG A 84 -15.19 -1.11 0.99
C ARG A 84 -14.21 -2.28 1.02
N SER A 85 -13.39 -2.43 -0.02
CA SER A 85 -12.37 -3.48 -0.08
C SER A 85 -11.29 -3.29 1.00
N LEU A 86 -10.92 -2.03 1.30
CA LEU A 86 -9.99 -1.73 2.40
C LEU A 86 -10.61 -1.98 3.77
N GLU A 87 -11.90 -1.68 3.96
CA GLU A 87 -12.63 -1.96 5.20
C GLU A 87 -12.78 -3.47 5.42
N GLU A 88 -13.21 -4.22 4.40
CA GLU A 88 -13.27 -5.69 4.40
C GLU A 88 -11.89 -6.29 4.75
N ALA A 89 -10.82 -5.69 4.25
CA ALA A 89 -9.44 -6.11 4.51
C ALA A 89 -8.85 -5.57 5.83
N ARG A 90 -9.57 -4.73 6.58
CA ARG A 90 -9.10 -4.03 7.79
C ARG A 90 -7.80 -3.25 7.55
N LEU A 91 -7.75 -2.55 6.43
CA LEU A 91 -6.65 -1.68 6.00
C LEU A 91 -6.95 -0.18 6.15
N THR A 92 -8.13 0.18 6.62
CA THR A 92 -8.49 1.56 6.97
C THR A 92 -7.94 1.95 8.35
N GLY A 93 -7.48 3.20 8.49
CA GLY A 93 -7.11 3.77 9.80
C GLY A 93 -8.36 4.19 10.59
N PRO A 94 -8.24 4.54 11.88
CA PRO A 94 -9.33 5.22 12.58
C PRO A 94 -9.60 6.55 11.85
N SER A 95 -10.83 6.73 11.40
CA SER A 95 -11.34 8.00 10.87
C SER A 95 -11.25 9.10 11.91
#